data_AF-A0A218Z4I1-F1
#
_entry.id   AF-A0A218Z4I1-F1
#
_cell.length_a   1.000
_cell.length_b   1.000
_cell.length_c   1.000
_cell.angle_alpha   90.00
_cell.angle_beta   90.00
_cell.angle_gamma   90.00
#
_symmetry.space_group_name_H-M   'P 1'
#
loop_
_entity.id
_entity.type
_entity.pdbx_description
1 polymer ?
#
loop_
_entity_poly.entity_id
_entity_poly.type
_entity_poly.pdbx_seq_one_letter_code
_entity_poly.pdbx_strand_id
1 'polypeptide(L)'
;MPPACFLVPTTSLKRAPILRTHAWIPLGHTPAEVRARLLSNETSAVATSVGRFYHRGFQDLALRVAGQTPEDLLEAYFHSFNSLFFFNALTVEFCRFTLMPRLSEQWRTNFGARGESRRGVLLKREQEGLESRAEIEVGILVFERPELVDDEERLRSYLGAMLREMIWAFVVVYTCCCPICEDGDGGRCRQETWRAVAVRVELFAKEKLSLDLNVIGDGV
;
A
#
# COMPACT_ATOMS: atom_id res chain seq x y z
N MET A 1 9.48 17.30 -22.04
CA MET A 1 8.30 17.50 -21.18
C MET A 1 8.77 17.50 -19.73
N PRO A 2 8.31 18.42 -18.86
CA PRO A 2 8.72 18.41 -17.48
C PRO A 2 8.10 17.17 -16.80
N PRO A 3 8.88 16.39 -16.04
CA PRO A 3 8.44 15.06 -15.62
C PRO A 3 7.59 15.12 -14.32
N ALA A 4 6.71 14.13 -14.15
CA ALA A 4 5.66 14.10 -13.12
C ALA A 4 6.20 14.14 -11.68
N CYS A 5 5.89 15.19 -10.92
CA CYS A 5 6.35 15.32 -9.54
C CYS A 5 5.66 14.27 -8.64
N PHE A 6 6.40 13.52 -7.83
CA PHE A 6 5.88 12.76 -6.69
C PHE A 6 6.34 13.50 -5.44
N LEU A 7 5.48 13.72 -4.45
CA LEU A 7 5.81 14.44 -3.22
C LEU A 7 5.68 13.49 -2.03
N VAL A 8 6.58 13.55 -1.04
CA VAL A 8 6.45 12.85 0.26
C VAL A 8 6.59 13.84 1.41
N PRO A 9 6.03 13.56 2.60
CA PRO A 9 6.21 14.42 3.76
C PRO A 9 7.69 14.40 4.18
N THR A 10 8.25 15.53 4.59
CA THR A 10 9.57 15.57 5.23
C THR A 10 9.52 14.89 6.60
N THR A 11 9.53 13.56 6.67
CA THR A 11 9.92 12.87 7.88
C THR A 11 11.45 12.82 7.91
N SER A 12 12.04 13.83 8.54
CA SER A 12 13.46 13.80 8.88
C SER A 12 13.68 12.63 9.85
N LEU A 13 14.26 11.53 9.35
CA LEU A 13 14.70 10.38 10.15
C LEU A 13 15.76 10.73 11.23
N LYS A 14 16.13 12.01 11.39
CA LYS A 14 17.22 12.43 12.29
C LYS A 14 16.93 13.58 13.26
N ARG A 15 15.74 14.18 13.32
CA ARG A 15 15.50 15.27 14.29
C ARG A 15 14.09 15.24 14.87
N ALA A 16 14.07 15.07 16.20
CA ALA A 16 13.14 15.54 17.23
C ALA A 16 11.64 15.76 16.90
N PRO A 17 10.71 15.50 17.84
CA PRO A 17 9.25 15.60 17.64
C PRO A 17 8.70 17.04 17.52
N ILE A 18 9.53 18.00 17.11
CA ILE A 18 9.22 19.43 17.20
C ILE A 18 9.51 20.05 15.83
N LEU A 19 8.54 19.90 14.93
CA LEU A 19 8.12 20.81 13.85
C LEU A 19 7.38 19.96 12.81
N ARG A 20 6.06 19.81 13.02
CA ARG A 20 5.11 19.43 11.98
C ARG A 20 5.04 20.54 10.94
N THR A 21 6.10 20.75 10.18
CA THR A 21 5.99 21.53 8.94
C THR A 21 5.47 20.57 7.89
N HIS A 22 4.31 20.88 7.32
CA HIS A 22 3.74 20.28 6.11
C HIS A 22 4.63 20.56 4.89
N ALA A 23 5.94 20.38 5.01
CA ALA A 23 6.88 20.51 3.93
C ALA A 23 6.85 19.19 3.15
N TRP A 24 6.25 19.27 1.97
CA TRP A 24 6.23 18.19 1.00
C TRP A 24 7.50 18.32 0.16
N ILE A 25 8.38 17.32 0.19
CA ILE A 25 9.57 17.27 -0.67
C ILE A 25 9.31 16.39 -1.90
N PRO A 26 9.76 16.79 -3.10
CA PRO A 26 9.63 15.95 -4.28
C PRO A 26 10.41 14.65 -4.05
N LEU A 27 9.71 13.52 -3.98
CA LEU A 27 10.24 12.15 -3.98
C LEU A 27 10.96 11.85 -5.30
N GLY A 28 10.49 12.41 -6.40
CA GLY A 28 11.11 12.29 -7.71
C GLY A 28 10.21 12.89 -8.78
N HIS A 29 10.77 13.28 -9.90
CA HIS A 29 10.03 13.79 -11.05
C HIS A 29 9.80 12.70 -12.09
N THR A 30 10.42 11.52 -11.95
CA THR A 30 10.24 10.39 -12.87
C THR A 30 9.95 9.11 -12.08
N PRO A 31 9.28 8.10 -12.69
CA PRO A 31 9.16 6.77 -12.10
C PRO A 31 10.53 6.17 -11.72
N ALA A 32 11.58 6.50 -12.48
CA ALA A 32 12.95 6.09 -12.19
C ALA A 32 13.52 6.76 -10.91
N GLU A 33 13.24 8.03 -10.66
CA GLU A 33 13.62 8.73 -9.42
C GLU A 33 12.83 8.23 -8.21
N VAL A 34 11.53 8.03 -8.36
CA VAL A 34 10.68 7.42 -7.31
C VAL A 34 11.22 6.03 -6.97
N ARG A 35 11.50 5.21 -7.98
CA ARG A 35 12.15 3.91 -7.83
C ARG A 35 13.49 4.07 -7.11
N ALA A 36 14.38 4.95 -7.58
CA ALA A 36 15.69 5.14 -6.97
C ALA A 36 15.60 5.56 -5.50
N ARG A 37 14.63 6.38 -5.10
CA ARG A 37 14.47 6.82 -3.69
C ARG A 37 13.80 5.78 -2.79
N LEU A 38 12.83 5.03 -3.33
CA LEU A 38 12.26 3.87 -2.63
C LEU A 38 13.33 2.78 -2.46
N LEU A 39 14.23 2.63 -3.44
CA LEU A 39 15.32 1.65 -3.43
C LEU A 39 16.55 2.08 -2.64
N SER A 40 16.92 3.37 -2.62
CA SER A 40 18.12 3.87 -1.93
C SER A 40 17.99 3.84 -0.42
N ASN A 41 16.81 3.49 0.11
CA ASN A 41 16.55 3.46 1.54
C ASN A 41 16.96 2.13 2.19
N GLU A 42 18.01 1.47 1.69
CA GLU A 42 18.75 0.40 2.38
C GLU A 42 19.50 0.94 3.61
N THR A 43 18.75 1.52 4.55
CA THR A 43 19.25 2.10 5.79
C THR A 43 19.03 1.14 6.96
N SER A 44 19.72 1.39 8.08
CA SER A 44 19.54 0.66 9.34
C SER A 44 18.07 0.61 9.82
N ALA A 45 17.23 1.56 9.38
CA ALA A 45 15.80 1.58 9.68
C ALA A 45 15.04 0.42 9.04
N VAL A 46 15.35 0.04 7.79
CA VAL A 46 14.73 -1.12 7.13
C VAL A 46 15.18 -2.41 7.80
N ALA A 47 16.46 -2.56 8.11
CA ALA A 47 16.97 -3.71 8.85
C ALA A 47 16.31 -3.85 10.24
N THR A 48 16.10 -2.74 10.95
CA THR A 48 15.39 -2.73 12.23
C THR A 48 13.92 -3.12 12.08
N SER A 49 13.24 -2.62 11.03
CA SER A 49 11.84 -2.98 10.76
C SER A 49 11.67 -4.44 10.35
N VAL A 50 12.61 -4.99 9.57
CA VAL A 50 12.67 -6.42 9.26
C VAL A 50 12.90 -7.24 10.54
N GLY A 51 13.84 -6.84 11.40
CA GLY A 51 14.05 -7.49 12.69
C GLY A 51 12.80 -7.49 13.57
N ARG A 52 12.07 -6.38 13.64
CA ARG A 52 10.77 -6.29 14.35
C ARG A 52 9.70 -7.18 13.72
N PHE A 53 9.68 -7.29 12.39
CA PHE A 53 8.77 -8.18 11.67
C PHE A 53 9.01 -9.64 12.09
N TYR A 54 10.26 -10.10 12.07
CA TYR A 54 10.62 -11.46 12.49
C TYR A 54 10.36 -11.71 13.98
N HIS A 55 10.65 -10.74 14.85
CA HIS A 55 10.37 -10.85 16.28
C HIS A 55 8.86 -11.03 16.57
N ARG A 56 7.99 -10.48 15.72
CA ARG A 56 6.53 -10.65 15.85
C ARG A 56 6.02 -11.99 15.27
N GLY A 57 6.90 -12.81 14.69
CA GLY A 57 6.54 -14.07 14.07
C GLY A 57 5.73 -13.92 12.79
N PHE A 58 5.81 -12.77 12.11
CA PHE A 58 4.96 -12.47 10.96
C PHE A 58 5.32 -13.24 9.69
N GLN A 59 6.47 -13.91 9.67
CA GLN A 59 6.90 -14.82 8.62
C GLN A 59 6.16 -16.17 8.66
N ASP A 60 5.61 -16.55 9.83
CA ASP A 60 4.96 -17.84 10.05
C ASP A 60 3.44 -17.66 10.08
N LEU A 61 2.83 -17.68 8.89
CA LEU A 61 1.40 -17.43 8.74
C LEU A 61 0.54 -18.45 9.50
N ALA A 62 0.93 -19.73 9.48
CA ALA A 62 0.25 -20.82 10.19
C ALA A 62 0.17 -20.55 11.70
N LEU A 63 1.25 -20.07 12.32
CA LEU A 63 1.23 -19.72 13.73
C LEU A 63 0.37 -18.48 14.03
N ARG A 64 0.24 -17.56 13.08
CA ARG A 64 -0.50 -16.30 13.29
C ARG A 64 -2.01 -16.48 13.22
N VAL A 65 -2.49 -17.37 12.35
CA VAL A 65 -3.93 -17.67 12.25
C VAL A 65 -4.49 -18.37 13.50
N ALA A 66 -3.63 -18.97 14.33
CA ALA A 66 -4.03 -19.57 15.60
C ALA A 66 -4.39 -18.49 16.64
N GLY A 67 -5.69 -18.26 16.85
CA GLY A 67 -6.20 -17.51 18.00
C GLY A 67 -6.33 -16.00 17.84
N GLN A 68 -6.28 -15.48 16.60
CA GLN A 68 -6.57 -14.07 16.30
C GLN A 68 -7.62 -13.96 15.20
N THR A 69 -8.37 -12.85 15.21
CA THR A 69 -9.30 -12.56 14.12
C THR A 69 -8.52 -12.14 12.86
N PRO A 70 -9.04 -12.41 11.65
CA PRO A 70 -8.44 -11.91 10.42
C PRO A 70 -8.24 -10.39 10.42
N GLU A 71 -9.16 -9.64 10.99
CA GLU A 71 -9.12 -8.17 11.07
C GLU A 71 -7.94 -7.69 11.92
N ASP A 72 -7.77 -8.22 13.14
CA ASP A 72 -6.67 -7.84 14.03
C ASP A 72 -5.30 -8.17 13.41
N LEU A 73 -5.22 -9.33 12.72
CA LEU A 73 -4.03 -9.72 11.99
C LEU A 73 -3.74 -8.74 10.86
N LEU A 74 -4.73 -8.46 10.02
CA LEU A 74 -4.55 -7.59 8.86
C LEU A 74 -4.19 -6.16 9.27
N GLU A 75 -4.75 -5.64 10.37
CA GLU A 75 -4.35 -4.34 10.93
C GLU A 75 -2.87 -4.36 11.38
N ALA A 76 -2.43 -5.41 12.06
CA ALA A 76 -1.04 -5.55 12.50
C ALA A 76 -0.07 -5.65 11.31
N TYR A 77 -0.43 -6.37 10.24
CA TYR A 77 0.34 -6.43 9.00
C TYR A 77 0.30 -5.10 8.25
N PHE A 78 -0.83 -4.39 8.21
CA PHE A 78 -0.96 -3.07 7.60
C PHE A 78 0.05 -2.10 8.20
N HIS A 79 0.12 -2.01 9.54
CA HIS A 79 1.10 -1.15 10.21
C HIS A 79 2.54 -1.56 9.92
N SER A 80 2.81 -2.87 9.89
CA SER A 80 4.14 -3.39 9.58
C SER A 80 4.57 -3.03 8.16
N PHE A 81 3.71 -3.25 7.17
CA PHE A 81 3.94 -2.91 5.78
C PHE A 81 4.04 -1.39 5.56
N ASN A 82 3.21 -0.60 6.26
CA ASN A 82 3.30 0.86 6.23
C ASN A 82 4.67 1.35 6.73
N SER A 83 5.18 0.75 7.80
CA SER A 83 6.51 1.07 8.32
C SER A 83 7.64 0.56 7.42
N LEU A 84 7.48 -0.60 6.76
CA LEU A 84 8.51 -1.23 5.94
C LEU A 84 8.64 -0.58 4.55
N PHE A 85 7.51 -0.30 3.90
CA PHE A 85 7.47 0.07 2.49
C PHE A 85 7.07 1.52 2.25
N PHE A 86 6.35 2.14 3.18
CA PHE A 86 5.69 3.42 2.94
C PHE A 86 6.06 4.49 3.98
N PHE A 87 7.10 4.30 4.79
CA PHE A 87 7.58 5.29 5.77
C PHE A 87 6.52 5.80 6.75
N ASN A 88 5.53 4.96 7.07
CA ASN A 88 4.33 5.34 7.83
C ASN A 88 3.50 6.46 7.18
N ALA A 89 3.57 6.60 5.85
CA ALA A 89 2.88 7.64 5.10
C ALA A 89 1.37 7.36 4.94
N LEU A 90 0.93 6.11 5.08
CA LEU A 90 -0.49 5.76 5.05
C LEU A 90 -1.09 5.85 6.46
N THR A 91 -1.27 7.07 6.97
CA THR A 91 -1.86 7.30 8.30
C THR A 91 -3.38 7.19 8.26
N VAL A 92 -4.02 7.10 9.42
CA VAL A 92 -5.49 6.96 9.53
C VAL A 92 -6.26 8.16 8.96
N GLU A 93 -5.61 9.32 8.90
CA GLU A 93 -6.13 10.53 8.27
C GLU A 93 -6.20 10.39 6.74
N PHE A 94 -5.21 9.75 6.12
CA PHE A 94 -5.12 9.62 4.67
C PHE A 94 -5.70 8.30 4.15
N CYS A 95 -5.66 7.24 4.96
CA CYS A 95 -5.92 5.89 4.51
C CYS A 95 -6.66 5.08 5.60
N ARG A 96 -7.87 4.62 5.27
CA ARG A 96 -8.59 3.65 6.09
C ARG A 96 -8.53 2.28 5.47
N PHE A 97 -8.33 1.25 6.29
CA PHE A 97 -8.33 -0.15 5.85
C PHE A 97 -9.58 -0.86 6.37
N THR A 98 -10.21 -1.68 5.53
CA THR A 98 -11.37 -2.49 5.93
C THR A 98 -11.32 -3.84 5.21
N LEU A 99 -11.43 -4.93 5.98
CA LEU A 99 -11.80 -6.24 5.44
C LEU A 99 -13.31 -6.21 5.18
N MET A 100 -13.70 -6.30 3.92
CA MET A 100 -15.08 -6.20 3.48
C MET A 100 -15.78 -7.55 3.65
N PRO A 101 -16.79 -7.67 4.53
CA PRO A 101 -17.47 -8.92 4.78
C PRO A 101 -18.19 -9.44 3.54
N ARG A 102 -18.28 -10.76 3.45
CA ARG A 102 -19.07 -11.46 2.45
C ARG A 102 -20.51 -10.94 2.47
N LEU A 103 -21.15 -10.91 1.30
CA LEU A 103 -22.55 -10.52 1.11
C LEU A 103 -22.86 -9.03 1.33
N SER A 104 -21.90 -8.18 1.67
CA SER A 104 -22.12 -6.74 1.57
C SER A 104 -22.44 -6.35 0.12
N GLU A 105 -23.20 -5.28 -0.08
CA GLU A 105 -23.54 -4.80 -1.42
C GLU A 105 -22.27 -4.47 -2.23
N GLN A 106 -21.28 -3.84 -1.59
CA GLN A 106 -19.99 -3.54 -2.21
C GLN A 106 -19.22 -4.81 -2.60
N TRP A 107 -19.27 -5.86 -1.77
CA TRP A 107 -18.67 -7.16 -2.09
C TRP A 107 -19.36 -7.79 -3.30
N ARG A 108 -20.70 -7.83 -3.35
CA ARG A 108 -21.45 -8.41 -4.48
C ARG A 108 -21.19 -7.67 -5.79
N THR A 109 -21.16 -6.34 -5.74
CA THR A 109 -20.98 -5.50 -6.93
C THR A 109 -19.54 -5.51 -7.45
N ASN A 110 -18.53 -5.57 -6.58
CA ASN A 110 -17.13 -5.48 -7.00
C ASN A 110 -16.43 -6.82 -7.15
N PHE A 111 -16.76 -7.80 -6.30
CA PHE A 111 -16.18 -9.14 -6.34
C PHE A 111 -17.11 -10.11 -7.09
N GLY A 112 -18.40 -10.15 -6.74
CA GLY A 112 -19.37 -11.06 -7.34
C GLY A 112 -19.61 -10.86 -8.84
N ALA A 113 -19.56 -9.61 -9.33
CA ALA A 113 -19.81 -9.29 -10.75
C ALA A 113 -18.55 -9.26 -11.64
N ARG A 114 -17.35 -9.06 -11.06
CA ARG A 114 -16.07 -8.95 -11.81
C ARG A 114 -15.17 -10.18 -11.66
N GLY A 115 -15.59 -11.16 -10.86
CA GLY A 115 -14.88 -12.42 -10.63
C GLY A 115 -13.70 -12.31 -9.66
N GLU A 116 -13.12 -13.47 -9.34
CA GLU A 116 -12.03 -13.70 -8.36
C GLU A 116 -10.75 -12.88 -8.63
N SER A 117 -10.64 -12.26 -9.80
CA SER A 117 -9.50 -11.42 -10.20
C SER A 117 -9.32 -10.16 -9.36
N ARG A 118 -10.40 -9.60 -8.81
CA ARG A 118 -10.37 -8.34 -8.04
C ARG A 118 -10.43 -8.61 -6.54
N ARG A 119 -9.27 -8.85 -5.92
CA ARG A 119 -9.13 -9.22 -4.49
C ARG A 119 -9.24 -8.04 -3.51
N GLY A 120 -9.26 -6.81 -4.03
CA GLY A 120 -9.45 -5.58 -3.26
C GLY A 120 -9.79 -4.39 -4.15
N VAL A 121 -10.07 -3.24 -3.53
CA VAL A 121 -10.30 -1.98 -4.22
C VAL A 121 -9.84 -0.80 -3.37
N LEU A 122 -9.12 0.12 -4.01
CA LEU A 122 -8.95 1.47 -3.53
C LEU A 122 -10.20 2.31 -3.82
N LEU A 123 -10.90 2.72 -2.77
CA LEU A 123 -11.90 3.78 -2.84
C LEU A 123 -11.19 5.12 -2.74
N LYS A 124 -11.23 5.90 -3.81
CA LYS A 124 -10.99 7.34 -3.72
C LYS A 124 -12.31 8.00 -3.38
N ARG A 125 -12.39 8.74 -2.29
CA ARG A 125 -13.60 9.54 -2.00
C ARG A 125 -13.71 10.59 -3.10
N GLU A 126 -14.87 10.69 -3.76
CA GLU A 126 -15.15 11.82 -4.64
C GLU A 126 -15.12 13.08 -3.78
N GLN A 127 -14.10 13.91 -3.97
CA GLN A 127 -13.91 15.15 -3.23
C GLN A 127 -13.80 16.26 -4.27
N GLU A 128 -14.96 16.72 -4.73
CA GLU A 128 -15.04 17.90 -5.59
C GLU A 128 -14.48 19.12 -4.86
N GLY A 129 -13.66 19.93 -5.55
CA GLY A 129 -13.15 21.19 -5.00
C GLY A 129 -11.99 21.07 -4.01
N LEU A 130 -11.23 19.97 -4.02
CA LEU A 130 -9.98 19.87 -3.25
C LEU A 130 -9.04 21.03 -3.58
N GLU A 131 -8.83 21.94 -2.63
CA GLU A 131 -7.89 23.05 -2.76
C GLU A 131 -6.48 22.65 -2.30
N SER A 132 -6.37 21.57 -1.49
CA SER A 132 -5.11 21.14 -0.88
C SER A 132 -4.95 19.61 -0.82
N ARG A 133 -3.69 19.15 -0.95
CA ARG A 133 -3.32 17.72 -0.86
C ARG A 133 -3.61 17.08 0.49
N ALA A 134 -3.60 17.88 1.55
CA ALA A 134 -3.86 17.43 2.91
C ALA A 134 -5.30 16.89 3.09
N GLU A 135 -6.15 17.09 2.10
CA GLU A 135 -7.57 16.75 2.12
C GLU A 135 -7.88 15.44 1.37
N ILE A 136 -6.90 14.83 0.66
CA ILE A 136 -7.09 13.57 -0.05
C ILE A 136 -7.25 12.42 0.94
N GLU A 137 -8.44 11.81 0.96
CA GLU A 137 -8.72 10.61 1.76
C GLU A 137 -8.96 9.39 0.85
N VAL A 138 -8.32 8.27 1.15
CA VAL A 138 -8.52 6.99 0.47
C VAL A 138 -8.97 5.88 1.43
N GLY A 139 -9.74 4.93 0.92
CA GLY A 139 -10.12 3.70 1.60
C GLY A 139 -9.55 2.49 0.88
N ILE A 140 -8.90 1.59 1.59
CA ILE A 140 -8.51 0.27 1.09
C ILE A 140 -9.53 -0.74 1.56
N LEU A 141 -10.17 -1.40 0.61
CA LEU A 141 -11.05 -2.53 0.88
C LEU A 141 -10.39 -3.81 0.38
N VAL A 142 -10.30 -4.82 1.23
CA VAL A 142 -9.94 -6.19 0.83
C VAL A 142 -11.20 -7.04 0.95
N PHE A 143 -11.50 -7.85 -0.07
CA PHE A 143 -12.71 -8.67 -0.05
C PHE A 143 -12.47 -9.98 0.69
N GLU A 144 -13.40 -10.34 1.59
CA GLU A 144 -13.38 -11.64 2.24
C GLU A 144 -13.48 -12.78 1.21
N ARG A 145 -12.68 -13.83 1.40
CA ARG A 145 -12.55 -14.99 0.50
C ARG A 145 -12.92 -16.29 1.22
N PRO A 146 -14.23 -16.51 1.46
CA PRO A 146 -14.72 -17.70 2.15
C PRO A 146 -14.48 -19.00 1.35
N GLU A 147 -14.19 -18.91 0.06
CA GLU A 147 -13.89 -20.05 -0.81
C GLU A 147 -12.53 -20.68 -0.55
N LEU A 148 -11.58 -19.93 0.05
CA LEU A 148 -10.28 -20.47 0.45
C LEU A 148 -10.44 -21.18 1.79
N VAL A 149 -10.31 -22.51 1.81
CA VAL A 149 -10.51 -23.32 3.03
C VAL A 149 -9.29 -23.24 3.96
N ASP A 150 -8.09 -23.17 3.39
CA ASP A 150 -6.85 -23.05 4.15
C ASP A 150 -6.68 -21.62 4.70
N ASP A 151 -6.59 -21.50 6.03
CA ASP A 151 -6.51 -20.20 6.69
C ASP A 151 -5.20 -19.46 6.38
N GLU A 152 -4.11 -20.20 6.18
CA GLU A 152 -2.81 -19.63 5.78
C GLU A 152 -2.88 -19.07 4.35
N GLU A 153 -3.44 -19.82 3.40
CA GLU A 153 -3.68 -19.37 2.03
C GLU A 153 -4.62 -18.17 2.00
N ARG A 154 -5.69 -18.19 2.80
CA ARG A 154 -6.63 -17.08 2.92
C ARG A 154 -5.93 -15.82 3.44
N LEU A 155 -5.15 -15.93 4.51
CA LEU A 155 -4.37 -14.82 5.05
C LEU A 155 -3.35 -14.31 4.01
N ARG A 156 -2.61 -15.20 3.35
CA ARG A 156 -1.66 -14.85 2.27
C ARG A 156 -2.36 -14.08 1.14
N SER A 157 -3.56 -14.51 0.74
CA SER A 157 -4.35 -13.82 -0.28
C SER A 157 -4.78 -12.42 0.18
N TYR A 158 -5.21 -12.27 1.43
CA TYR A 158 -5.56 -10.96 1.99
C TYR A 158 -4.35 -10.02 2.10
N LEU A 159 -3.19 -10.53 2.53
CA LEU A 159 -1.96 -9.75 2.61
C LEU A 159 -1.50 -9.26 1.23
N GLY A 160 -1.56 -10.12 0.21
CA GLY A 160 -1.26 -9.72 -1.17
C GLY A 160 -2.21 -8.64 -1.69
N ALA A 161 -3.51 -8.80 -1.46
CA ALA A 161 -4.52 -7.82 -1.85
C ALA A 161 -4.35 -6.48 -1.11
N MET A 162 -4.13 -6.52 0.21
CA MET A 162 -3.88 -5.33 1.02
C MET A 162 -2.66 -4.57 0.51
N LEU A 163 -1.55 -5.27 0.30
CA LEU A 163 -0.30 -4.65 -0.12
C LEU A 163 -0.40 -4.03 -1.52
N ARG A 164 -1.13 -4.68 -2.44
CA ARG A 164 -1.47 -4.15 -3.76
C ARG A 164 -2.18 -2.80 -3.67
N GLU A 165 -3.21 -2.73 -2.84
CA GLU A 165 -4.01 -1.52 -2.68
C GLU A 165 -3.29 -0.45 -1.85
N MET A 166 -2.40 -0.82 -0.92
CA MET A 166 -1.51 0.12 -0.22
C MET A 166 -0.55 0.84 -1.19
N ILE A 167 -0.03 0.14 -2.20
CA ILE A 167 0.80 0.77 -3.24
C ILE A 167 -0.04 1.77 -4.03
N TRP A 168 -1.27 1.41 -4.40
CA TRP A 168 -2.18 2.33 -5.07
C TRP A 168 -2.52 3.54 -4.20
N ALA A 169 -2.83 3.34 -2.92
CA ALA A 169 -3.07 4.41 -1.96
C ALA A 169 -1.87 5.36 -1.89
N PHE A 170 -0.66 4.81 -1.79
CA PHE A 170 0.56 5.60 -1.76
C PHE A 170 0.73 6.40 -3.07
N VAL A 171 0.60 5.75 -4.23
CA VAL A 171 0.69 6.45 -5.52
C VAL A 171 -0.37 7.55 -5.61
N VAL A 172 -1.63 7.30 -5.25
CA VAL A 172 -2.70 8.29 -5.37
C VAL A 172 -2.50 9.48 -4.43
N VAL A 173 -2.13 9.25 -3.17
CA VAL A 173 -1.92 10.33 -2.18
C VAL A 173 -0.67 11.15 -2.50
N TYR A 174 0.37 10.51 -3.04
CA TYR A 174 1.71 11.10 -3.14
C TYR A 174 2.16 11.45 -4.57
N THR A 175 1.37 11.16 -5.61
CA THR A 175 1.60 11.69 -6.98
C THR A 175 1.12 13.14 -7.06
N CYS A 176 1.79 14.00 -7.85
CA CYS A 176 1.35 15.38 -8.09
C CYS A 176 0.07 15.44 -8.94
N CYS A 177 -0.83 16.33 -8.54
CA CYS A 177 -2.07 16.68 -9.25
C CYS A 177 -1.90 17.91 -10.16
N CYS A 178 -0.70 18.22 -10.64
CA CYS A 178 -0.58 19.33 -11.59
C CYS A 178 -1.19 18.90 -12.94
N PRO A 179 -1.67 19.84 -13.77
CA PRO A 179 -2.31 19.51 -15.05
C PRO A 179 -1.47 18.57 -15.92
N ILE A 180 -0.15 18.73 -15.92
CA ILE A 180 0.81 17.88 -16.65
C ILE A 180 0.80 16.42 -16.15
N CYS A 181 0.53 16.20 -14.87
CA CYS A 181 0.40 14.87 -14.24
C CYS A 181 -1.03 14.34 -14.25
N GLU A 182 -2.03 15.14 -14.61
CA GLU A 182 -3.44 14.75 -14.70
C GLU A 182 -3.92 14.55 -16.13
N ASP A 183 -3.29 15.20 -17.10
CA ASP A 183 -3.47 14.98 -18.54
C ASP A 183 -3.18 13.50 -18.89
N GLY A 184 -3.64 13.03 -20.06
CA GLY A 184 -3.75 11.59 -20.42
C GLY A 184 -2.52 10.69 -20.16
N ASP A 185 -1.32 11.24 -20.03
CA ASP A 185 -0.09 10.52 -19.64
C ASP A 185 0.05 10.26 -18.13
N GLY A 186 -0.67 11.00 -17.28
CA GLY A 186 -0.69 10.88 -15.83
C GLY A 186 -1.25 9.54 -15.33
N GLY A 187 -2.30 9.04 -15.98
CA GLY A 187 -2.82 7.70 -15.74
C GLY A 187 -1.76 6.63 -16.02
N ARG A 188 -1.03 6.77 -17.13
CA ARG A 188 0.05 5.84 -17.51
C ARG A 188 1.22 5.92 -16.53
N CYS A 189 1.66 7.11 -16.16
CA CYS A 189 2.76 7.31 -15.20
C CYS A 189 2.45 6.69 -13.82
N ARG A 190 1.21 6.84 -13.33
CA ARG A 190 0.76 6.19 -12.09
C ARG A 190 0.75 4.68 -12.21
N GLN A 191 0.28 4.13 -13.33
CA GLN A 191 0.28 2.70 -13.59
C GLN A 191 1.70 2.12 -13.65
N GLU A 192 2.63 2.79 -14.35
CA GLU A 192 4.03 2.40 -14.44
C GLU A 192 4.73 2.45 -13.08
N THR A 193 4.47 3.51 -12.31
CA THR A 193 4.99 3.66 -10.95
C THR A 193 4.45 2.56 -10.04
N TRP A 194 3.14 2.32 -10.06
CA TRP A 194 2.52 1.24 -9.31
C TRP A 194 3.16 -0.11 -9.66
N ARG A 195 3.31 -0.44 -10.96
CA ARG A 195 3.91 -1.72 -11.41
C ARG A 195 5.36 -1.85 -10.92
N ALA A 196 6.15 -0.80 -11.02
CA ALA A 196 7.54 -0.80 -10.57
C ALA A 196 7.65 -1.03 -9.05
N VAL A 197 6.78 -0.41 -8.25
CA VAL A 197 6.76 -0.61 -6.80
C VAL A 197 6.24 -2.01 -6.44
N ALA A 198 5.17 -2.48 -7.09
CA ALA A 198 4.57 -3.79 -6.85
C ALA A 198 5.57 -4.93 -7.06
N VAL A 199 6.29 -4.94 -8.18
CA VAL A 199 7.34 -5.94 -8.45
C VAL A 199 8.39 -5.97 -7.34
N ARG A 200 8.85 -4.79 -6.90
CA ARG A 200 9.88 -4.73 -5.87
C ARG A 200 9.38 -5.17 -4.51
N VAL A 201 8.19 -4.72 -4.12
CA VAL A 201 7.55 -5.06 -2.84
C VAL A 201 7.26 -6.56 -2.78
N GLU A 202 6.80 -7.16 -3.88
CA GLU A 202 6.57 -8.61 -3.98
C GLU A 202 7.88 -9.40 -3.80
N LEU A 203 8.94 -9.04 -4.54
CA LEU A 203 10.26 -9.65 -4.38
C LEU A 203 10.81 -9.47 -2.96
N PHE A 204 10.67 -8.29 -2.37
CA PHE A 204 11.12 -8.03 -1.00
C PHE A 204 10.33 -8.89 0.00
N ALA A 205 9.01 -8.97 -0.12
CA ALA A 205 8.19 -9.80 0.74
C ALA A 205 8.64 -11.27 0.69
N LYS A 206 8.91 -11.78 -0.52
CA LYS A 206 9.40 -13.14 -0.72
C LYS A 206 10.79 -13.38 -0.14
N GLU A 207 11.76 -12.53 -0.51
CA GLU A 207 13.18 -12.76 -0.19
C GLU A 207 13.57 -12.33 1.22
N LYS A 208 12.92 -11.29 1.78
CA LYS A 208 13.31 -10.66 3.04
C LYS A 208 12.32 -10.85 4.17
N LEU A 209 11.06 -11.15 3.88
CA LEU A 209 10.04 -11.42 4.90
C LEU A 209 9.57 -12.88 4.90
N SER A 210 10.08 -13.69 3.95
CA SER A 210 9.66 -15.08 3.75
C SER A 210 8.15 -15.21 3.50
N LEU A 211 7.55 -14.20 2.86
CA LEU A 211 6.14 -14.17 2.50
C LEU A 211 5.97 -14.26 0.98
N ASP A 212 5.44 -15.38 0.49
CA ASP A 212 5.08 -15.52 -0.93
C ASP A 212 3.71 -14.86 -1.18
N LEU A 213 3.71 -13.55 -1.42
CA LEU A 213 2.50 -12.77 -1.65
C LEU A 213 2.30 -12.55 -3.16
N ASN A 214 1.08 -12.72 -3.64
CA ASN A 214 0.70 -12.30 -4.99
C ASN A 214 0.18 -10.86 -4.94
N VAL A 215 1.06 -9.87 -5.11
CA VAL A 215 0.75 -8.43 -5.10
C VAL A 215 0.34 -7.96 -6.50
N ILE A 216 1.06 -8.41 -7.52
CA ILE A 216 0.85 -7.98 -8.90
C ILE A 216 -0.48 -8.50 -9.46
N GLY A 217 -0.88 -9.72 -9.08
CA GLY A 217 -2.02 -10.45 -9.64
C GLY A 217 -1.62 -11.35 -10.81
N ASP A 218 -2.46 -12.33 -11.10
CA ASP A 218 -2.25 -13.26 -12.21
C ASP A 218 -2.65 -12.56 -13.53
N GLY A 219 -1.66 -12.12 -14.31
CA GLY A 219 -1.88 -11.57 -15.66
C GLY A 219 -1.39 -10.14 -15.86
N VAL A 220 -0.08 -9.91 -15.67
CA VAL A 220 0.61 -8.65 -15.97
C VAL A 220 1.66 -8.84 -17.06
#